data_AF-A0A1A8RA33-F1
#
_entry.id   AF-A0A1A8RA33-F1
#
_cell.length_a   1.000
_cell.length_b   1.000
_cell.length_c   1.000
_cell.angle_alpha   90.00
_cell.angle_beta   90.00
_cell.angle_gamma   90.00
#
_symmetry.space_group_name_H-M   'P 1'
#
loop_
_entity.id
_entity.type
_entity.pdbx_description
1 polymer ?
#
loop_
_entity_poly.entity_id
_entity_poly.type
_entity_poly.pdbx_seq_one_letter_code
_entity_poly.pdbx_strand_id
1 'polypeptide(L)'
;MLSEQDGAQLRCCVALEWLDRSGQAARRQLIRKASVLLGRNEFQEMVLRVQDGKVALGYPLKDFRLFTRFASEGKCSIRLLPENIQVLISNCPPDRLRLFLKTLSIKHQARKGERALSDRDKLRAGLPRSFEAISPLQHKDLQKVSELRAKAAAGGLTDRSNRTPAAGPGQQVKRSRSDCSSSPVKANPSKKPILSLPSGKLGKDQAAVIRAVLSGKNVFFTGSAGTGKSFLLKRILGSLPPKSTFATASTGVAACHIGGTTLHSFAGIGPGSAPLNQCVELAQRPGVLQHWTSCQHLIIDEISMVEAQFFDKLESVARSVRRSTQPFGGIQLIVCGDFLQLPPVSKGKEKASFCFQARSWRKVIQVNMELTDVRRQTDQGFISLLQAVRVGRVTEEVTA
;
A
#
# COMPACT_ATOMS: atom_id res chain seq x y z
N MET A 1 18.30 -27.77 10.71
CA MET A 1 18.06 -27.34 12.10
C MET A 1 17.65 -25.87 12.10
N LEU A 2 16.36 -25.58 11.92
CA LEU A 2 15.81 -24.22 12.02
C LEU A 2 15.50 -24.00 13.49
N SER A 3 16.26 -23.15 14.17
CA SER A 3 15.97 -22.77 15.54
C SER A 3 14.59 -22.15 15.63
N GLU A 4 13.77 -22.68 16.55
CA GLU A 4 12.45 -22.17 16.91
C GLU A 4 12.57 -20.69 17.31
N GLN A 5 12.34 -19.78 16.37
CA GLN A 5 12.27 -18.35 16.69
C GLN A 5 10.90 -18.08 17.28
N ASP A 6 10.85 -18.12 18.60
CA ASP A 6 9.66 -17.87 19.40
C ASP A 6 9.07 -16.48 19.09
N GLY A 7 7.97 -16.47 18.32
CA GLY A 7 7.27 -15.25 17.90
C GLY A 7 6.50 -14.57 19.03
N ALA A 8 6.56 -15.09 20.26
CA ALA A 8 5.87 -14.57 21.43
C ALA A 8 6.71 -13.56 22.25
N GLN A 9 8.01 -13.40 21.97
CA GLN A 9 8.90 -12.51 22.73
C GLN A 9 9.65 -11.51 21.86
N LEU A 10 9.70 -10.25 22.30
CA LEU A 10 10.51 -9.18 21.72
C LEU A 10 11.45 -8.57 22.76
N ARG A 11 12.68 -8.24 22.35
CA ARG A 11 13.58 -7.34 23.08
C ARG A 11 13.61 -6.01 22.34
N CYS A 12 13.25 -4.93 23.02
CA CYS A 12 12.99 -3.63 22.39
C CYS A 12 12.97 -2.45 23.39
N CYS A 13 12.85 -1.23 22.88
CA CYS A 13 12.51 -0.05 23.67
C CYS A 13 10.99 0.13 23.71
N VAL A 14 10.41 0.29 24.91
CA VAL A 14 8.97 0.50 25.08
C VAL A 14 8.71 1.85 25.74
N ALA A 15 7.80 2.65 25.17
CA ALA A 15 7.21 3.79 25.86
C ALA A 15 5.74 3.50 26.15
N LEU A 16 5.36 3.62 27.42
CA LEU A 16 3.99 3.51 27.89
C LEU A 16 3.43 4.92 28.08
N GLU A 17 2.34 5.23 27.39
CA GLU A 17 1.66 6.52 27.45
C GLU A 17 0.22 6.30 27.95
N TRP A 18 -0.16 6.95 29.05
CA TRP A 18 -1.54 6.97 29.53
C TRP A 18 -2.22 8.19 28.94
N LEU A 19 -3.20 7.96 28.08
CA LEU A 19 -3.87 9.02 27.34
C LEU A 19 -5.08 9.52 28.14
N ASP A 20 -5.27 10.84 28.15
CA ASP A 20 -6.47 11.47 28.67
C ASP A 20 -7.66 11.30 27.71
N ARG A 21 -8.82 11.89 28.06
CA ARG A 21 -10.02 11.87 27.21
C ARG A 21 -9.83 12.61 25.89
N SER A 22 -8.85 13.51 25.80
CA SER A 22 -8.51 14.29 24.61
C SER A 22 -7.53 13.56 23.68
N GLY A 23 -6.94 12.44 24.14
CA GLY A 23 -5.95 11.66 23.41
C GLY A 23 -4.51 12.15 23.60
N GLN A 24 -4.27 13.05 24.55
CA GLN A 24 -2.94 13.53 24.92
C GLN A 24 -2.32 12.65 26.02
N ALA A 25 -1.01 12.45 25.99
CA ALA A 25 -0.31 11.66 26.99
C ALA A 25 -0.23 12.42 28.33
N ALA A 26 -1.10 12.06 29.27
CA ALA A 26 -1.09 12.60 30.63
C ALA A 26 0.11 12.09 31.44
N ARG A 27 0.55 10.86 31.16
CA ARG A 27 1.73 10.25 31.79
C ARG A 27 2.50 9.46 30.75
N ARG A 28 3.84 9.47 30.83
CA ARG A 28 4.72 8.68 29.97
C ARG A 28 5.81 7.99 30.78
N GLN A 29 6.04 6.71 30.52
CA GLN A 29 7.14 5.92 31.07
C GLN A 29 7.95 5.29 29.95
N LEU A 30 9.27 5.55 29.91
CA LEU A 30 10.17 5.01 28.90
C LEU A 30 11.05 3.90 29.49
N ILE A 31 11.00 2.72 28.87
CA ILE A 31 11.79 1.55 29.22
C ILE A 31 12.74 1.26 28.05
N ARG A 32 14.02 1.57 28.23
CA ARG A 32 15.02 1.47 27.15
C ARG A 32 15.40 0.04 26.81
N LYS A 33 15.32 -0.89 27.76
CA LYS A 33 15.65 -2.31 27.56
C LYS A 33 14.52 -3.20 28.04
N ALA A 34 13.38 -3.14 27.35
CA ALA A 34 12.23 -3.95 27.67
C ALA A 34 12.30 -5.34 27.02
N SER A 35 11.85 -6.36 27.74
CA SER A 35 11.36 -7.59 27.12
C SER A 35 9.84 -7.58 27.11
N VAL A 36 9.25 -7.70 25.92
CA VAL A 36 7.80 -7.75 25.72
C VAL A 36 7.41 -9.18 25.41
N LEU A 37 6.51 -9.77 26.19
CA LEU A 37 6.02 -11.12 26.01
C LEU A 37 4.53 -11.12 25.78
N LEU A 38 4.09 -11.98 24.89
CA LEU A 38 2.69 -12.29 24.69
C LEU A 38 2.36 -13.59 25.41
N GLY A 39 1.42 -13.53 26.35
CA GLY A 39 1.05 -14.66 27.19
C GLY A 39 -0.45 -14.76 27.42
N ARG A 40 -0.83 -15.74 28.23
CA ARG A 40 -2.17 -15.92 28.78
C ARG A 40 -2.13 -15.84 30.30
N ASN A 41 -3.17 -15.26 30.90
CA ASN A 41 -3.38 -15.33 32.34
C ASN A 41 -4.08 -16.63 32.76
N GLU A 42 -4.33 -16.78 34.06
CA GLU A 42 -5.05 -17.91 34.67
C GLU A 42 -6.46 -18.14 34.09
N PHE A 43 -7.06 -17.12 33.46
CA PHE A 43 -8.36 -17.17 32.79
C PHE A 43 -8.25 -17.35 31.27
N GLN A 44 -7.07 -17.76 30.77
CA GLN A 44 -6.76 -17.91 29.35
C GLN A 44 -6.93 -16.62 28.52
N GLU A 45 -6.89 -15.45 29.18
CA GLU A 45 -6.95 -14.15 28.51
C GLU A 45 -5.59 -13.70 28.03
N MET A 46 -5.56 -13.16 26.81
CA MET A 46 -4.35 -12.61 26.21
C MET A 46 -3.82 -11.45 27.04
N VAL A 47 -2.55 -11.50 27.44
CA VAL A 47 -1.88 -10.44 28.20
C VAL A 47 -0.59 -10.06 27.49
N LEU A 48 -0.39 -8.76 27.30
CA LEU A 48 0.88 -8.17 26.88
C LEU A 48 1.71 -7.86 28.13
N ARG A 49 2.78 -8.61 28.35
CA ARG A 49 3.68 -8.41 29.50
C ARG A 49 4.90 -7.60 29.08
N VAL A 50 5.14 -6.47 29.75
CA VAL A 50 6.31 -5.62 29.55
C VAL A 50 7.17 -5.70 30.81
N GLN A 51 8.44 -6.08 30.65
CA GLN A 51 9.38 -6.22 31.77
C GLN A 51 10.69 -5.46 31.52
N ASP A 52 11.17 -4.78 32.57
CA ASP A 52 12.44 -4.02 32.59
C ASP A 52 13.55 -4.76 33.38
N GLY A 53 13.47 -6.10 33.42
CA GLY A 53 14.43 -6.96 34.13
C GLY A 53 14.23 -7.09 35.65
N LYS A 54 13.43 -6.23 36.29
CA LYS A 54 13.09 -6.31 37.72
C LYS A 54 11.60 -6.50 37.99
N VAL A 55 10.76 -5.67 37.35
CA VAL A 55 9.31 -5.70 37.50
C VAL A 55 8.67 -6.01 36.16
N ALA A 56 7.65 -6.86 36.17
CA ALA A 56 6.89 -7.23 34.98
C ALA A 56 5.45 -6.70 35.10
N LEU A 57 5.08 -5.80 34.20
CA LEU A 57 3.74 -5.22 34.10
C LEU A 57 2.94 -5.99 33.06
N GLY A 58 1.77 -6.50 33.44
CA GLY A 58 0.86 -7.20 32.54
C GLY A 58 -0.30 -6.30 32.12
N TYR A 59 -0.53 -6.21 30.81
CA TYR A 59 -1.63 -5.45 30.21
C TYR A 59 -2.62 -6.40 29.52
N PRO A 60 -3.84 -6.58 30.04
CA PRO A 60 -4.85 -7.42 29.40
C PRO A 60 -5.24 -6.88 28.01
N LEU A 61 -5.24 -7.76 27.01
CA LEU A 61 -5.60 -7.43 25.63
C LEU A 61 -7.07 -7.75 25.37
N LYS A 62 -7.97 -7.07 26.10
CA LYS A 62 -9.44 -7.20 25.92
C LYS A 62 -9.87 -6.64 24.56
N ASP A 63 -9.74 -5.33 24.40
CA ASP A 63 -9.89 -4.63 23.13
C ASP A 63 -8.66 -3.78 22.87
N PHE A 64 -8.12 -3.83 21.66
CA PHE A 64 -6.97 -3.02 21.31
C PHE A 64 -6.95 -2.64 19.83
N ARG A 65 -6.23 -1.58 19.51
CA ARG A 65 -5.94 -1.14 18.14
C ARG A 65 -4.46 -1.23 17.87
N LEU A 66 -4.11 -1.88 16.75
CA LEU A 66 -2.73 -1.99 16.27
C LEU A 66 -2.42 -0.91 15.24
N PHE A 67 -1.31 -0.22 15.44
CA PHE A 67 -0.75 0.74 14.50
C PHE A 67 0.60 0.21 14.00
N THR A 68 0.59 -0.34 12.79
CA THR A 68 1.72 -1.07 12.21
C THR A 68 2.40 -0.32 11.06
N ARG A 69 2.08 0.97 10.86
CA ARG A 69 2.60 1.82 9.78
C ARG A 69 4.14 1.81 9.69
N PHE A 70 4.82 1.71 10.82
CA PHE A 70 6.28 1.73 10.91
C PHE A 70 6.89 0.35 11.28
N ALA A 71 6.12 -0.73 11.13
CA ALA A 71 6.60 -2.07 11.50
C ALA A 71 7.81 -2.51 10.66
N SER A 72 7.93 -2.01 9.42
CA SER A 72 9.11 -2.21 8.56
C SER A 72 10.38 -1.54 9.10
N GLU A 73 10.24 -0.51 9.93
CA GLU A 73 11.35 0.17 10.63
C GLU A 73 11.58 -0.38 12.05
N GLY A 74 10.89 -1.46 12.43
CA GLY A 74 11.01 -2.00 13.78
C GLY A 74 10.26 -1.21 14.85
N LYS A 75 9.20 -0.47 14.45
CA LYS A 75 8.37 0.35 15.36
C LYS A 75 6.89 -0.01 15.22
N CYS A 76 6.15 -0.04 16.32
CA CYS A 76 4.69 -0.16 16.28
C CYS A 76 4.06 0.55 17.49
N SER A 77 2.74 0.72 17.46
CA SER A 77 1.99 1.15 18.63
C SER A 77 0.77 0.28 18.83
N ILE A 78 0.50 -0.08 20.08
CA ILE A 78 -0.64 -0.87 20.52
C ILE A 78 -1.44 0.01 21.46
N ARG A 79 -2.67 0.38 21.09
CA ARG A 79 -3.57 1.15 21.96
C ARG A 79 -4.56 0.22 22.62
N LEU A 80 -4.50 0.13 23.94
CA LEU A 80 -5.36 -0.68 24.79
C LEU A 80 -6.63 0.09 25.14
N LEU A 81 -7.78 -0.57 25.01
CA LEU A 81 -9.11 -0.04 25.31
C LEU A 81 -9.78 -0.98 26.34
N PRO A 82 -10.53 -0.45 27.31
CA PRO A 82 -10.94 0.96 27.50
C PRO A 82 -9.93 1.82 28.27
N GLU A 83 -8.83 1.25 28.76
CA GLU A 83 -7.86 1.89 29.66
C GLU A 83 -7.11 3.08 29.04
N ASN A 84 -7.23 3.29 27.71
CA ASN A 84 -6.59 4.37 26.96
C ASN A 84 -5.07 4.43 27.16
N ILE A 85 -4.45 3.26 27.30
CA ILE A 85 -2.98 3.12 27.39
C ILE A 85 -2.42 2.85 26.01
N GLN A 86 -1.42 3.61 25.59
CA GLN A 86 -0.68 3.39 24.35
C GLN A 86 0.70 2.83 24.66
N VAL A 87 0.97 1.63 24.13
CA VAL A 87 2.26 0.94 24.20
C VAL A 87 2.98 1.17 22.89
N LEU A 88 4.02 1.99 22.90
CA LEU A 88 4.87 2.27 21.74
C LEU A 88 6.11 1.38 21.80
N ILE A 89 6.27 0.52 20.80
CA ILE A 89 7.41 -0.38 20.67
C ILE A 89 8.35 0.17 19.60
N SER A 90 9.64 0.20 19.88
CA SER A 90 10.68 0.71 18.98
C SER A 90 12.00 -0.03 19.17
N ASN A 91 12.94 0.12 18.24
CA ASN A 91 14.24 -0.54 18.29
C ASN A 91 14.14 -2.08 18.35
N CYS A 92 13.25 -2.65 17.52
CA CYS A 92 13.05 -4.08 17.40
C CYS A 92 13.44 -4.55 15.99
N PRO A 93 14.09 -5.72 15.80
CA PRO A 93 14.31 -6.28 14.47
C PRO A 93 12.99 -6.39 13.68
N PRO A 94 12.88 -5.81 12.47
CA PRO A 94 11.62 -5.74 11.73
C PRO A 94 10.95 -7.11 11.49
N ASP A 95 11.74 -8.16 11.24
CA ASP A 95 11.21 -9.50 10.98
C ASP A 95 10.58 -10.13 12.22
N ARG A 96 11.22 -9.96 13.39
CA ARG A 96 10.67 -10.39 14.68
C ARG A 96 9.43 -9.60 15.06
N LEU A 97 9.42 -8.30 14.82
CA LEU A 97 8.25 -7.46 15.08
C LEU A 97 7.06 -7.87 14.20
N ARG A 98 7.28 -8.17 12.91
CA ARG A 98 6.22 -8.67 12.02
C ARG A 98 5.68 -10.01 12.47
N LEU A 99 6.55 -10.93 12.88
CA LEU A 99 6.13 -12.23 13.39
C LEU A 99 5.28 -12.06 14.66
N PHE A 100 5.73 -11.25 15.62
CA PHE A 100 5.01 -10.94 16.84
C PHE A 100 3.62 -10.32 16.58
N LEU A 101 3.53 -9.33 15.69
CA LEU A 101 2.27 -8.68 15.34
C LEU A 101 1.30 -9.64 14.63
N LYS A 102 1.81 -10.53 13.77
CA LYS A 102 1.01 -11.60 13.16
C LYS A 102 0.49 -12.56 14.23
N THR A 103 1.34 -13.03 15.14
CA THR A 103 0.95 -13.90 16.26
C THR A 103 -0.14 -13.26 17.11
N LEU A 104 0.05 -12.01 17.51
CA LEU A 104 -0.92 -11.22 18.28
C LEU A 104 -2.28 -11.12 17.57
N SER A 105 -2.28 -10.70 16.30
CA SER A 105 -3.52 -10.51 15.54
C SER A 105 -4.27 -11.82 15.31
N ILE A 106 -3.56 -12.90 14.98
CA ILE A 106 -4.17 -14.20 14.65
C ILE A 106 -4.73 -14.86 15.91
N LYS A 107 -3.94 -14.92 17.00
CA LYS A 107 -4.38 -15.52 18.27
C LYS A 107 -5.54 -14.75 18.90
N HIS A 108 -5.56 -13.43 18.79
CA HIS A 108 -6.70 -12.63 19.25
C HIS A 108 -7.95 -12.86 18.38
N GLN A 109 -7.81 -12.93 17.05
CA GLN A 109 -8.94 -13.17 16.14
C GLN A 109 -9.53 -14.59 16.31
N ALA A 110 -8.68 -15.60 16.53
CA ALA A 110 -9.11 -16.97 16.78
C ALA A 110 -9.97 -17.13 18.05
N ARG A 111 -9.85 -16.22 19.02
CA ARG A 111 -10.62 -16.20 20.28
C ARG A 111 -11.90 -15.37 20.22
N LYS A 112 -12.11 -14.55 19.18
CA LYS A 112 -13.23 -13.59 19.09
C LYS A 112 -14.64 -14.23 19.00
N GLY A 113 -14.76 -15.54 19.22
CA GLY A 113 -16.01 -16.28 19.37
C GLY A 113 -16.11 -17.14 20.64
N GLU A 114 -15.12 -17.12 21.54
CA GLU A 114 -15.16 -17.83 22.82
C GLU A 114 -15.75 -16.90 23.90
N ARG A 115 -16.68 -17.41 24.71
CA ARG A 115 -17.36 -16.63 25.75
C ARG A 115 -16.34 -16.22 26.83
N ALA A 116 -16.07 -14.93 26.95
CA ALA A 116 -15.27 -14.40 28.06
C ALA A 116 -16.00 -14.64 29.38
N LEU A 117 -15.27 -15.11 30.40
CA LEU A 117 -15.79 -15.30 31.75
C LEU A 117 -16.22 -13.95 32.35
N SER A 118 -17.35 -13.93 33.05
CA SER A 118 -17.81 -12.74 33.78
C SER A 118 -16.86 -12.41 34.93
N ASP A 119 -16.73 -11.13 35.29
CA ASP A 119 -15.89 -10.70 36.42
C ASP A 119 -16.32 -11.38 37.73
N ARG A 120 -17.63 -11.68 37.89
CA ARG A 120 -18.16 -12.45 39.02
C ARG A 120 -17.66 -13.90 39.03
N ASP A 121 -17.56 -14.54 37.86
CA ASP A 121 -17.10 -15.93 37.74
C ASP A 121 -15.58 -16.03 37.98
N LYS A 122 -14.83 -15.01 37.54
CA LYS A 122 -13.38 -14.91 37.79
C LYS A 122 -13.05 -14.78 39.28
N LEU A 123 -13.80 -13.97 40.01
CA LEU A 123 -13.63 -13.81 41.46
C LEU A 123 -13.97 -15.10 42.24
N ARG A 124 -14.92 -15.90 41.74
CA ARG A 124 -15.31 -17.18 42.36
C ARG A 124 -14.35 -18.33 42.06
N ALA A 125 -13.58 -18.25 40.98
CA ALA A 125 -12.71 -19.34 40.52
C ALA A 125 -11.49 -19.60 41.42
N GLY A 126 -11.06 -18.62 42.22
CA GLY A 126 -9.99 -18.79 43.22
C GLY A 126 -8.62 -19.23 42.66
N LEU A 127 -8.38 -19.07 41.36
CA LEU A 127 -7.16 -19.52 40.69
C LEU A 127 -5.95 -18.64 41.10
N PRO A 128 -4.77 -19.25 41.34
CA PRO A 128 -3.54 -18.48 41.56
C PRO A 128 -3.15 -17.71 40.29
N ARG A 129 -2.58 -16.52 40.46
CA ARG A 129 -2.11 -15.70 39.31
C ARG A 129 -1.05 -16.47 38.53
N SER A 130 -1.31 -16.76 37.26
CA SER A 130 -0.39 -17.47 36.38
C SER A 130 -0.14 -16.68 35.09
N PHE A 131 1.01 -16.92 34.48
CA PHE A 131 1.34 -16.36 33.17
C PHE A 131 2.02 -17.44 32.33
N GLU A 132 1.34 -17.85 31.26
CA GLU A 132 1.86 -18.83 30.31
C GLU A 132 2.21 -18.12 29.00
N ALA A 133 3.42 -18.34 28.48
CA ALA A 133 3.80 -17.79 27.18
C ALA A 133 2.94 -18.40 26.07
N ILE A 134 2.58 -17.59 25.06
CA ILE A 134 1.77 -18.09 23.95
C ILE A 134 2.58 -19.04 23.08
N SER A 135 2.02 -20.22 22.83
CA SER A 135 2.59 -21.18 21.90
C SER A 135 2.75 -20.58 20.50
N PRO A 136 3.80 -20.99 19.75
CA PRO A 136 3.99 -20.58 18.37
C PRO A 136 2.74 -20.78 17.50
N LEU A 137 2.63 -20.02 16.41
CA LEU A 137 1.51 -20.12 15.47
C LEU A 137 1.43 -21.54 14.89
N GLN A 138 0.34 -22.25 15.17
CA GLN A 138 0.07 -23.59 14.64
C GLN A 138 -0.86 -23.51 13.42
N HIS A 139 -0.83 -24.54 12.58
CA HIS A 139 -1.68 -24.61 11.39
C HIS A 139 -3.19 -24.52 11.74
N LYS A 140 -3.57 -25.07 12.89
CA LYS A 140 -4.94 -25.00 13.43
C LYS A 140 -5.42 -23.57 13.69
N ASP A 141 -4.54 -22.67 14.10
CA ASP A 141 -4.89 -21.26 14.33
C ASP A 141 -5.21 -20.54 13.02
N LEU A 142 -4.47 -20.86 11.94
CA LEU A 142 -4.65 -20.29 10.62
C LEU A 142 -5.97 -20.76 9.98
N GLN A 143 -6.29 -22.05 10.12
CA GLN A 143 -7.55 -22.64 9.65
C GLN A 143 -8.77 -22.00 10.36
N LYS A 144 -8.77 -21.92 11.70
CA LYS A 144 -9.85 -21.30 12.47
C LYS A 144 -10.11 -19.84 12.07
N VAL A 145 -9.06 -19.06 11.80
CA VAL A 145 -9.21 -17.66 11.32
C VAL A 145 -9.74 -17.60 9.89
N SER A 146 -9.30 -18.51 9.01
CA SER A 146 -9.80 -18.57 7.62
C SER A 146 -11.30 -18.92 7.58
N GLU A 147 -11.76 -19.85 8.41
CA GLU A 147 -13.16 -20.23 8.57
C GLU A 147 -14.01 -19.08 9.14
N LEU A 148 -13.52 -18.37 10.16
CA LEU A 148 -14.20 -17.20 10.71
C LEU A 148 -14.33 -16.07 9.69
N ARG A 149 -13.32 -15.87 8.83
CA ARG A 149 -13.38 -14.90 7.72
C ARG A 149 -14.36 -15.34 6.63
N ALA A 150 -14.40 -16.63 6.30
CA ALA A 150 -15.37 -17.18 5.35
C ALA A 150 -16.81 -17.05 5.87
N LYS A 151 -17.06 -17.35 7.16
CA LYS A 151 -18.36 -17.18 7.81
C LYS A 151 -18.81 -15.71 7.87
N ALA A 152 -17.88 -14.77 8.12
CA ALA A 152 -18.16 -13.34 8.09
C ALA A 152 -18.43 -12.81 6.67
N ALA A 153 -17.86 -13.43 5.63
CA ALA A 153 -18.12 -13.08 4.23
C ALA A 153 -19.42 -13.68 3.68
N ALA A 154 -19.89 -14.80 4.24
CA ALA A 154 -21.13 -15.47 3.85
C ALA A 154 -22.40 -14.87 4.50
N GLY A 155 -22.26 -14.07 5.56
CA GLY A 155 -23.36 -13.40 6.25
C GLY A 155 -23.71 -12.05 5.62
N GLY A 156 -24.39 -12.07 4.47
CA GLY A 156 -24.92 -10.86 3.86
C GLY A 156 -26.10 -11.14 2.94
N LEU A 157 -27.31 -11.05 3.51
CA LEU A 157 -28.60 -10.64 2.89
C LEU A 157 -29.77 -11.21 3.73
N THR A 158 -30.27 -10.43 4.70
CA THR A 158 -31.69 -10.48 5.06
C THR A 158 -32.20 -9.07 5.33
N ASP A 159 -33.10 -8.66 4.44
CA ASP A 159 -33.99 -7.52 4.57
C ASP A 159 -34.95 -7.75 5.75
N ARG A 160 -35.04 -6.77 6.66
CA ARG A 160 -36.18 -6.59 7.57
C ARG A 160 -36.44 -5.10 7.75
N SER A 161 -37.40 -4.65 6.96
CA SER A 161 -38.24 -3.48 7.10
C SER A 161 -38.54 -3.01 8.54
N ASN A 162 -38.56 -1.69 8.70
CA ASN A 162 -39.39 -0.87 9.59
C ASN A 162 -39.70 -1.37 11.01
N ARG A 163 -39.12 -0.67 11.99
CA ARG A 163 -39.83 -0.10 13.15
C ARG A 163 -39.01 1.05 13.74
N THR A 164 -39.38 2.28 13.40
CA THR A 164 -39.14 3.47 14.22
C THR A 164 -40.09 3.43 15.44
N PRO A 165 -39.69 4.06 16.56
CA PRO A 165 -40.51 5.18 17.02
C PRO A 165 -39.68 6.45 17.26
N ALA A 166 -40.39 7.57 17.12
CA ALA A 166 -39.90 8.94 17.02
C ALA A 166 -39.64 9.64 18.36
N ALA A 167 -38.78 10.67 18.34
CA ALA A 167 -38.88 11.98 19.01
C ALA A 167 -37.55 12.73 18.77
N GLY A 168 -37.47 13.82 18.00
CA GLY A 168 -37.76 15.20 18.42
C GLY A 168 -36.53 16.09 18.15
N PRO A 169 -36.67 17.40 17.89
CA PRO A 169 -35.86 18.12 16.91
C PRO A 169 -34.57 18.71 17.48
N GLY A 170 -33.43 18.36 16.88
CA GLY A 170 -32.12 18.93 17.22
C GLY A 170 -31.45 19.48 15.97
N GLN A 171 -31.33 20.81 15.92
CA GLN A 171 -30.61 21.60 14.91
C GLN A 171 -29.39 20.86 14.34
N GLN A 172 -29.35 20.68 13.02
CA GLN A 172 -28.08 20.51 12.32
C GLN A 172 -27.27 21.79 12.50
N VAL A 173 -26.41 21.79 13.53
CA VAL A 173 -25.32 22.75 13.61
C VAL A 173 -24.41 22.48 12.43
N LYS A 174 -24.62 23.27 11.36
CA LYS A 174 -23.62 23.66 10.38
C LYS A 174 -22.35 23.96 11.16
N ARG A 175 -21.38 23.04 11.18
CA ARG A 175 -20.03 23.39 11.61
C ARG A 175 -19.49 24.36 10.58
N SER A 176 -19.41 25.62 10.99
CA SER A 176 -18.66 26.67 10.30
C SER A 176 -17.26 26.15 10.02
N ARG A 177 -16.86 26.19 8.74
CA ARG A 177 -15.44 26.14 8.39
C ARG A 177 -14.86 27.44 8.90
N SER A 178 -14.07 27.37 9.98
CA SER A 178 -13.18 28.46 10.33
C SER A 178 -12.10 28.55 9.26
N ASP A 179 -11.99 29.72 8.63
CA ASP A 179 -10.85 30.10 7.81
C ASP A 179 -9.55 29.85 8.58
N CYS A 180 -8.75 28.91 8.07
CA CYS A 180 -7.36 28.73 8.46
C CYS A 180 -6.58 28.37 7.21
N SER A 181 -6.04 29.40 6.59
CA SER A 181 -4.86 29.38 5.74
C SER A 181 -3.67 28.78 6.50
N SER A 182 -3.56 27.45 6.54
CA SER A 182 -2.29 26.75 6.78
C SER A 182 -2.45 25.26 6.51
N SER A 183 -1.82 24.79 5.45
CA SER A 183 -1.59 23.36 5.22
C SER A 183 -0.69 22.80 6.32
N PRO A 184 -1.03 21.69 7.02
CA PRO A 184 -0.05 21.00 7.84
C PRO A 184 0.71 20.01 6.96
N VAL A 185 1.41 20.52 5.95
CA VAL A 185 2.60 19.85 5.43
C VAL A 185 3.74 20.39 6.28
N LYS A 186 3.93 19.82 7.47
CA LYS A 186 5.22 19.96 8.15
C LYS A 186 6.23 19.23 7.27
N ALA A 187 7.05 20.00 6.57
CA ALA A 187 8.21 19.52 5.87
C ALA A 187 9.15 18.82 6.87
N ASN A 188 9.12 17.48 6.87
CA ASN A 188 10.17 16.71 7.51
C ASN A 188 11.40 16.71 6.58
N PRO A 189 12.61 17.04 7.06
CA PRO A 189 13.80 16.97 6.23
C PRO A 189 14.13 15.50 5.91
N SER A 190 14.03 15.18 4.62
CA SER A 190 14.84 14.19 3.89
C SER A 190 15.09 12.81 4.53
N LYS A 191 14.22 11.85 4.19
CA LYS A 191 14.68 10.71 3.37
C LYS A 191 13.80 10.67 2.13
N LYS A 192 14.14 11.49 1.14
CA LYS A 192 13.68 11.27 -0.22
C LYS A 192 14.04 9.82 -0.58
N PRO A 193 13.19 9.03 -1.26
CA PRO A 193 13.68 7.82 -1.90
C PRO A 193 14.86 8.26 -2.78
N ILE A 194 16.08 7.93 -2.36
CA ILE A 194 17.25 8.21 -3.18
C ILE A 194 17.09 7.24 -4.34
N LEU A 195 16.70 7.75 -5.49
CA LEU A 195 16.91 7.05 -6.75
C LEU A 195 18.43 6.89 -6.85
N SER A 196 18.95 5.72 -6.48
CA SER A 196 20.28 5.34 -6.91
C SER A 196 20.21 5.26 -8.43
N LEU A 197 20.90 6.19 -9.10
CA LEU A 197 21.07 6.11 -10.53
C LEU A 197 21.83 4.81 -10.81
N PRO A 198 21.22 3.86 -11.52
CA PRO A 198 21.85 2.57 -11.66
C PRO A 198 23.04 2.73 -12.63
N SER A 199 24.23 2.31 -12.17
CA SER A 199 25.48 2.34 -12.92
C SER A 199 25.52 1.15 -13.89
N GLY A 200 25.46 1.42 -15.19
CA GLY A 200 25.53 0.39 -16.22
C GLY A 200 25.59 0.99 -17.62
N LYS A 201 26.28 0.31 -18.55
CA LYS A 201 26.33 0.73 -19.97
C LYS A 201 24.93 0.60 -20.59
N LEU A 202 24.43 1.68 -21.16
CA LEU A 202 23.16 1.67 -21.89
C LEU A 202 23.33 0.95 -23.23
N GLY A 203 22.34 0.13 -23.58
CA GLY A 203 22.24 -0.44 -24.94
C GLY A 203 21.97 0.63 -25.99
N LYS A 204 22.20 0.29 -27.27
CA LYS A 204 21.93 1.21 -28.39
C LYS A 204 20.46 1.67 -28.41
N ASP A 205 19.54 0.74 -28.19
CA ASP A 205 18.10 1.01 -28.19
C ASP A 205 17.68 1.86 -26.98
N GLN A 206 18.23 1.55 -25.79
CA GLN A 206 18.01 2.33 -24.58
C GLN A 206 18.51 3.77 -24.74
N ALA A 207 19.68 3.96 -25.35
CA ALA A 207 20.20 5.29 -25.66
C ALA A 207 19.33 6.04 -26.69
N ALA A 208 18.78 5.32 -27.68
CA ALA A 208 17.85 5.90 -28.65
C ALA A 208 16.55 6.39 -27.98
N VAL A 209 16.00 5.62 -27.04
CA VAL A 209 14.84 6.05 -26.22
C VAL A 209 15.17 7.32 -25.43
N ILE A 210 16.31 7.37 -24.75
CA ILE A 210 16.71 8.59 -24.01
C ILE A 210 16.81 9.79 -24.94
N ARG A 211 17.44 9.66 -26.12
CA ARG A 211 17.52 10.76 -27.09
C ARG A 211 16.13 11.23 -27.53
N ALA A 212 15.20 10.31 -27.81
CA ALA A 212 13.84 10.65 -28.18
C ALA A 212 13.12 11.41 -27.05
N VAL A 213 13.25 10.95 -25.81
CA VAL A 213 12.69 11.63 -24.63
C VAL A 213 13.29 13.02 -24.43
N LEU A 214 14.62 13.16 -24.51
CA LEU A 214 15.29 14.46 -24.37
C LEU A 214 14.95 15.43 -25.50
N SER A 215 14.54 14.94 -26.68
CA SER A 215 14.03 15.77 -27.77
C SER A 215 12.59 16.27 -27.57
N GLY A 216 11.97 15.99 -26.41
CA GLY A 216 10.62 16.45 -26.07
C GLY A 216 9.49 15.63 -26.70
N LYS A 217 9.78 14.47 -27.31
CA LYS A 217 8.76 13.63 -27.94
C LYS A 217 7.96 12.84 -26.91
N ASN A 218 6.70 12.56 -27.23
CA ASN A 218 5.88 11.61 -26.48
C ASN A 218 6.23 10.19 -26.90
N VAL A 219 6.87 9.45 -26.00
CA VAL A 219 7.47 8.15 -26.31
C VAL A 219 6.73 7.06 -25.57
N PHE A 220 6.31 6.03 -26.31
CA PHE A 220 6.02 4.71 -25.76
C PHE A 220 7.19 3.79 -26.05
N PHE A 221 7.70 3.11 -25.04
CA PHE A 221 8.67 2.04 -25.26
C PHE A 221 8.25 0.75 -24.57
N THR A 222 8.44 -0.35 -25.29
CA THR A 222 8.04 -1.71 -24.88
C THR A 222 9.23 -2.65 -24.93
N GLY A 223 9.01 -3.91 -24.56
CA GLY A 223 9.98 -4.99 -24.68
C GLY A 223 9.62 -6.15 -23.76
N SER A 224 10.20 -7.31 -23.99
CA SER A 224 10.01 -8.51 -23.14
C SER A 224 10.29 -8.24 -21.66
N ALA A 225 9.84 -9.14 -20.79
CA ALA A 225 10.25 -9.14 -19.39
C ALA A 225 11.79 -9.22 -19.30
N GLY A 226 12.40 -8.37 -18.48
CA GLY A 226 13.86 -8.40 -18.28
C GLY A 226 14.70 -7.57 -19.25
N THR A 227 14.11 -6.82 -20.18
CA THR A 227 14.84 -5.92 -21.12
C THR A 227 15.32 -4.60 -20.51
N GLY A 228 15.11 -4.40 -19.20
CA GLY A 228 15.58 -3.22 -18.48
C GLY A 228 14.69 -1.97 -18.59
N LYS A 229 13.39 -2.11 -18.92
CA LYS A 229 12.43 -0.99 -18.98
C LYS A 229 12.46 -0.09 -17.73
N SER A 230 12.30 -0.66 -16.54
CA SER A 230 12.31 0.12 -15.29
C SER A 230 13.69 0.69 -14.94
N PHE A 231 14.79 0.04 -15.36
CA PHE A 231 16.14 0.59 -15.25
C PHE A 231 16.29 1.85 -16.12
N LEU A 232 15.80 1.77 -17.36
CA LEU A 232 15.80 2.89 -18.31
C LEU A 232 14.96 4.06 -17.79
N LEU A 233 13.78 3.80 -17.22
CA LEU A 233 12.97 4.83 -16.57
C LEU A 233 13.71 5.56 -15.46
N LYS A 234 14.45 4.84 -14.60
CA LYS A 234 15.25 5.47 -13.53
C LYS A 234 16.34 6.38 -14.09
N ARG A 235 16.92 6.02 -15.24
CA ARG A 235 17.90 6.85 -15.93
C ARG A 235 17.25 8.09 -16.53
N ILE A 236 16.10 7.94 -17.19
CA ILE A 236 15.31 9.06 -17.73
C ILE A 236 14.92 10.03 -16.60
N LEU A 237 14.43 9.51 -15.47
CA LEU A 237 14.09 10.31 -14.29
C LEU A 237 15.28 11.13 -13.77
N GLY A 238 16.48 10.56 -13.80
CA GLY A 238 17.70 11.28 -13.43
C GLY A 238 18.19 12.30 -14.47
N SER A 239 17.69 12.24 -15.70
CA SER A 239 18.02 13.17 -16.79
C SER A 239 16.99 14.29 -16.97
N LEU A 240 15.80 14.17 -16.37
CA LEU A 240 14.73 15.16 -16.46
C LEU A 240 14.66 16.05 -15.21
N PRO A 241 14.10 17.28 -15.32
CA PRO A 241 13.94 18.17 -14.18
C PRO A 241 13.06 17.55 -13.08
N PRO A 242 13.54 17.37 -11.84
CA PRO A 242 12.83 16.60 -10.81
C PRO A 242 11.58 17.31 -10.26
N LYS A 243 11.47 18.64 -10.40
CA LYS A 243 10.33 19.40 -9.87
C LYS A 243 9.08 19.31 -10.75
N SER A 244 9.24 19.07 -12.05
CA SER A 244 8.14 19.02 -13.04
C SER A 244 7.95 17.63 -13.65
N THR A 245 8.68 16.63 -13.17
CA THR A 245 8.60 15.24 -13.62
C THR A 245 7.89 14.38 -12.60
N PHE A 246 6.82 13.73 -13.02
CA PHE A 246 6.02 12.86 -12.17
C PHE A 246 6.17 11.40 -12.60
N ALA A 247 6.72 10.58 -11.70
CA ALA A 247 6.80 9.13 -11.88
C ALA A 247 5.50 8.47 -11.44
N THR A 248 4.84 7.77 -12.35
CA THR A 248 3.61 7.02 -12.05
C THR A 248 3.64 5.60 -12.59
N ALA A 249 2.82 4.73 -12.01
CA ALA A 249 2.59 3.38 -12.52
C ALA A 249 1.12 2.95 -12.33
N SER A 250 0.71 1.87 -13.00
CA SER A 250 -0.64 1.30 -12.86
C SER A 250 -0.90 0.69 -11.47
N THR A 251 0.13 0.10 -10.83
CA THR A 251 0.03 -0.51 -9.49
C THR A 251 0.91 0.19 -8.46
N GLY A 252 0.54 0.09 -7.17
CA GLY A 252 1.32 0.67 -6.07
C GLY A 252 2.72 0.07 -5.93
N VAL A 253 2.87 -1.23 -6.19
CA VAL A 253 4.18 -1.90 -6.11
C VAL A 253 5.11 -1.43 -7.23
N ALA A 254 4.61 -1.34 -8.46
CA ALA A 254 5.37 -0.81 -9.59
C ALA A 254 5.75 0.67 -9.38
N ALA A 255 4.82 1.48 -8.86
CA ALA A 255 5.08 2.88 -8.53
C ALA A 255 6.21 3.02 -7.50
N CYS A 256 6.18 2.24 -6.42
CA CYS A 256 7.26 2.21 -5.43
C CYS A 256 8.61 1.82 -6.05
N HIS A 257 8.63 0.92 -7.03
CA HIS A 257 9.86 0.45 -7.67
C HIS A 257 10.60 1.57 -8.42
N ILE A 258 9.87 2.53 -9.00
CA ILE A 258 10.43 3.71 -9.69
C ILE A 258 10.43 4.97 -8.80
N GLY A 259 10.08 4.86 -7.51
CA GLY A 259 10.05 5.99 -6.58
C GLY A 259 8.90 6.98 -6.81
N GLY A 260 7.81 6.51 -7.43
CA GLY A 260 6.64 7.31 -7.81
C GLY A 260 5.37 7.01 -7.01
N THR A 261 4.23 7.40 -7.59
CA THR A 261 2.88 7.13 -7.06
C THR A 261 2.01 6.41 -8.09
N THR A 262 0.82 5.95 -7.73
CA THR A 262 -0.07 5.36 -8.73
C THR A 262 -0.63 6.44 -9.67
N LEU A 263 -0.92 6.07 -10.92
CA LEU A 263 -1.53 6.98 -11.89
C LEU A 263 -2.86 7.54 -11.37
N HIS A 264 -3.65 6.72 -10.66
CA HIS A 264 -4.89 7.13 -10.00
C HIS A 264 -4.66 8.18 -8.91
N SER A 265 -3.63 7.97 -8.06
CA SER A 265 -3.27 8.92 -7.00
C SER A 265 -2.74 10.25 -7.55
N PHE A 266 -1.99 10.22 -8.64
CA PHE A 266 -1.56 11.43 -9.35
C PHE A 266 -2.76 12.20 -9.90
N ALA A 267 -3.64 11.52 -10.64
CA ALA A 267 -4.76 12.13 -11.32
C ALA A 267 -5.82 12.71 -10.36
N GLY A 268 -6.01 12.09 -9.19
CA GLY A 268 -6.94 12.55 -8.17
C GLY A 268 -8.43 12.41 -8.52
N ILE A 269 -8.77 11.64 -9.56
CA ILE A 269 -10.14 11.44 -10.07
C ILE A 269 -10.81 10.15 -9.58
N GLY A 270 -10.23 9.51 -8.56
CA GLY A 270 -10.71 8.21 -8.05
C GLY A 270 -10.54 7.09 -9.08
N PRO A 271 -11.49 6.14 -9.17
CA PRO A 271 -11.42 5.04 -10.16
C PRO A 271 -11.70 5.50 -11.60
N GLY A 272 -12.00 6.78 -11.84
CA GLY A 272 -12.29 7.29 -13.17
C GLY A 272 -13.60 6.77 -13.78
N SER A 273 -14.50 6.18 -12.99
CA SER A 273 -15.83 5.73 -13.47
C SER A 273 -16.84 6.87 -13.59
N ALA A 274 -16.63 7.99 -12.91
CA ALA A 274 -17.51 9.15 -12.94
C ALA A 274 -17.54 9.83 -14.33
N PRO A 275 -18.60 10.61 -14.64
CA PRO A 275 -18.65 11.45 -15.83
C PRO A 275 -17.48 12.44 -15.89
N LEU A 276 -17.09 12.84 -17.11
CA LEU A 276 -15.93 13.71 -17.34
C LEU A 276 -15.98 14.99 -16.50
N ASN A 277 -17.13 15.66 -16.43
CA ASN A 277 -17.29 16.92 -15.69
C ASN A 277 -16.95 16.75 -14.20
N GLN A 278 -17.38 15.65 -13.59
CA GLN A 278 -17.05 15.35 -12.18
C GLN A 278 -15.56 15.04 -12.03
N CYS A 279 -14.95 14.30 -12.97
CA CYS A 279 -13.50 14.06 -12.94
C CYS A 279 -12.69 15.36 -13.06
N VAL A 280 -13.12 16.31 -13.89
CA VAL A 280 -12.49 17.63 -13.99
C VAL A 280 -12.63 18.40 -12.67
N GLU A 281 -13.80 18.40 -12.03
CA GLU A 281 -14.02 19.03 -10.73
C GLU A 281 -13.11 18.43 -9.64
N LEU A 282 -12.97 17.10 -9.62
CA LEU A 282 -12.03 16.41 -8.72
C LEU A 282 -10.59 16.83 -8.97
N ALA A 283 -10.20 16.96 -10.24
CA ALA A 283 -8.86 17.38 -10.65
C ALA A 283 -8.56 18.86 -10.38
N GLN A 284 -9.59 19.71 -10.24
CA GLN A 284 -9.45 21.13 -9.89
C GLN A 284 -9.22 21.39 -8.39
N ARG A 285 -9.29 20.36 -7.54
CA ARG A 285 -8.98 20.51 -6.10
C ARG A 285 -7.55 21.01 -5.91
N PRO A 286 -7.26 21.97 -4.98
CA PRO A 286 -5.99 22.69 -4.93
C PRO A 286 -4.72 21.83 -5.01
N GLY A 287 -4.65 20.71 -4.28
CA GLY A 287 -3.48 19.82 -4.31
C GLY A 287 -3.36 18.99 -5.59
N VAL A 288 -4.49 18.57 -6.17
CA VAL A 288 -4.51 17.78 -7.42
C VAL A 288 -4.26 18.69 -8.62
N LEU A 289 -4.86 19.88 -8.61
CA LEU A 289 -4.66 20.91 -9.61
C LEU A 289 -3.18 21.27 -9.74
N GLN A 290 -2.49 21.45 -8.61
CA GLN A 290 -1.06 21.74 -8.60
C GLN A 290 -0.25 20.63 -9.29
N HIS A 291 -0.59 19.35 -9.10
CA HIS A 291 0.08 18.26 -9.81
C HIS A 291 -0.13 18.38 -11.32
N TRP A 292 -1.36 18.60 -11.77
CA TRP A 292 -1.66 18.74 -13.19
C TRP A 292 -1.03 19.96 -13.84
N THR A 293 -0.99 21.11 -13.16
CA THR A 293 -0.43 22.35 -13.73
C THR A 293 1.10 22.39 -13.70
N SER A 294 1.73 21.84 -12.67
CA SER A 294 3.20 21.79 -12.55
C SER A 294 3.85 20.64 -13.33
N CYS A 295 3.10 19.60 -13.69
CA CYS A 295 3.61 18.49 -14.48
C CYS A 295 3.95 18.96 -15.91
N GLN A 296 5.21 18.77 -16.29
CA GLN A 296 5.71 18.91 -17.66
C GLN A 296 6.01 17.55 -18.27
N HIS A 297 6.45 16.59 -17.45
CA HIS A 297 6.77 15.23 -17.85
C HIS A 297 5.98 14.24 -17.00
N LEU A 298 5.20 13.38 -17.63
CA LEU A 298 4.46 12.32 -16.96
C LEU A 298 4.98 10.96 -17.42
N ILE A 299 5.57 10.22 -16.49
CA ILE A 299 6.03 8.86 -16.70
C ILE A 299 4.94 7.88 -16.25
N ILE A 300 4.62 6.90 -17.09
CA ILE A 300 3.64 5.85 -16.76
C ILE A 300 4.29 4.48 -17.01
N ASP A 301 4.66 3.79 -15.93
CA ASP A 301 5.12 2.39 -15.96
C ASP A 301 3.94 1.41 -15.88
N GLU A 302 4.14 0.20 -16.42
CA GLU A 302 3.14 -0.86 -16.51
C GLU A 302 1.81 -0.42 -17.15
N ILE A 303 1.90 0.26 -18.30
CA ILE A 303 0.74 0.76 -19.06
C ILE A 303 -0.22 -0.35 -19.52
N SER A 304 0.23 -1.60 -19.58
CA SER A 304 -0.58 -2.75 -20.01
C SER A 304 -1.82 -2.96 -19.14
N MET A 305 -1.74 -2.58 -17.86
CA MET A 305 -2.86 -2.67 -16.92
C MET A 305 -3.77 -1.42 -16.92
N VAL A 306 -3.48 -0.42 -17.76
CA VAL A 306 -4.30 0.79 -17.89
C VAL A 306 -5.36 0.57 -18.97
N GLU A 307 -6.62 0.86 -18.64
CA GLU A 307 -7.74 0.73 -19.56
C GLU A 307 -7.83 1.91 -20.53
N ALA A 308 -8.26 1.62 -21.77
CA ALA A 308 -8.45 2.62 -22.83
C ALA A 308 -9.33 3.82 -22.40
N GLN A 309 -10.48 3.54 -21.79
CA GLN A 309 -11.44 4.57 -21.37
C GLN A 309 -10.85 5.48 -20.29
N PHE A 310 -10.06 4.90 -19.38
CA PHE A 310 -9.39 5.68 -18.34
C PHE A 310 -8.32 6.59 -18.95
N PHE A 311 -7.54 6.10 -19.92
CA PHE A 311 -6.56 6.91 -20.63
C PHE A 311 -7.19 8.09 -21.40
N ASP A 312 -8.27 7.85 -22.15
CA ASP A 312 -9.02 8.92 -22.85
C ASP A 312 -9.61 9.96 -21.87
N LYS A 313 -10.04 9.50 -20.69
CA LYS A 313 -10.54 10.38 -19.63
C LYS A 313 -9.44 11.24 -19.03
N LEU A 314 -8.27 10.67 -18.75
CA LEU A 314 -7.09 11.41 -18.29
C LEU A 314 -6.67 12.47 -19.30
N GLU A 315 -6.65 12.13 -20.59
CA GLU A 315 -6.32 13.06 -21.67
C GLU A 315 -7.28 14.27 -21.69
N SER A 316 -8.58 14.00 -21.59
CA SER A 316 -9.63 15.03 -21.57
C SER A 316 -9.55 15.91 -20.31
N VAL A 317 -9.28 15.30 -19.15
CA VAL A 317 -9.06 16.02 -17.88
C VAL A 317 -7.82 16.90 -17.98
N ALA A 318 -6.71 16.39 -18.51
CA ALA A 318 -5.47 17.14 -18.64
C ALA A 318 -5.64 18.40 -19.51
N ARG A 319 -6.31 18.28 -20.67
CA ARG A 319 -6.66 19.41 -21.53
C ARG A 319 -7.55 20.43 -20.83
N SER A 320 -8.57 19.96 -20.12
CA SER A 320 -9.53 20.82 -19.42
C SER A 320 -8.89 21.60 -18.27
N VAL A 321 -8.12 20.90 -17.42
CA VAL A 321 -7.47 21.49 -16.24
C VAL A 321 -6.36 22.46 -16.64
N ARG A 322 -5.60 22.14 -17.68
CA ARG A 322 -4.50 22.99 -18.19
C ARG A 322 -4.95 24.03 -19.20
N ARG A 323 -6.25 24.06 -19.55
CA ARG A 323 -6.84 24.96 -20.56
C ARG A 323 -6.06 24.96 -21.87
N SER A 324 -5.70 23.77 -22.35
CA SER A 324 -4.86 23.58 -23.53
C SER A 324 -5.52 22.62 -24.52
N THR A 325 -5.42 22.94 -25.81
CA THR A 325 -5.90 22.09 -26.90
C THR A 325 -4.89 21.02 -27.29
N GLN A 326 -3.65 21.13 -26.82
CA GLN A 326 -2.59 20.17 -27.11
C GLN A 326 -2.90 18.78 -26.48
N PRO A 327 -2.47 17.68 -27.10
CA PRO A 327 -2.65 16.34 -26.54
C PRO A 327 -2.19 16.28 -25.08
N PHE A 328 -3.03 15.71 -24.20
CA PHE A 328 -2.75 15.59 -22.77
C PHE A 328 -2.43 16.94 -22.08
N GLY A 329 -2.94 18.05 -22.61
CA GLY A 329 -2.70 19.40 -22.10
C GLY A 329 -1.27 19.89 -22.32
N GLY A 330 -0.53 19.31 -23.27
CA GLY A 330 0.86 19.65 -23.57
C GLY A 330 1.89 19.04 -22.59
N ILE A 331 1.47 18.07 -21.78
CA ILE A 331 2.39 17.28 -20.96
C ILE A 331 3.14 16.29 -21.86
N GLN A 332 4.46 16.20 -21.70
CA GLN A 332 5.26 15.19 -22.36
C GLN A 332 5.00 13.81 -21.70
N LEU A 333 4.53 12.85 -22.49
CA LEU A 333 4.30 11.48 -22.01
C LEU A 333 5.49 10.57 -22.29
N ILE A 334 5.91 9.84 -21.26
CA ILE A 334 6.93 8.80 -21.33
C ILE A 334 6.30 7.53 -20.76
N VAL A 335 5.89 6.63 -21.64
CA VAL A 335 5.06 5.48 -21.30
C VAL A 335 5.84 4.21 -21.53
N CYS A 336 5.77 3.26 -20.59
CA CYS A 336 6.31 1.94 -20.81
C CYS A 336 5.45 0.83 -20.22
N GLY A 337 5.67 -0.37 -20.73
CA GLY A 337 4.99 -1.59 -20.33
C GLY A 337 5.12 -2.64 -21.41
N ASP A 338 4.46 -3.77 -21.21
CA ASP A 338 4.43 -4.87 -22.18
C ASP A 338 3.00 -5.41 -22.24
N PHE A 339 2.31 -5.18 -23.36
CA PHE A 339 0.91 -5.55 -23.52
C PHE A 339 0.68 -7.06 -23.59
N LEU A 340 1.75 -7.85 -23.75
CA LEU A 340 1.70 -9.32 -23.67
C LEU A 340 1.80 -9.86 -22.23
N GLN A 341 1.91 -8.97 -21.22
CA GLN A 341 1.86 -9.35 -19.81
C GLN A 341 0.41 -9.28 -19.29
N LEU A 342 0.21 -8.67 -18.12
CA LEU A 342 -1.11 -8.59 -17.50
C LEU A 342 -1.98 -7.52 -18.18
N PRO A 343 -3.21 -7.87 -18.61
CA PRO A 343 -4.16 -6.91 -19.16
C PRO A 343 -4.81 -6.05 -18.06
N PRO A 344 -5.60 -5.03 -18.42
CA PRO A 344 -6.38 -4.26 -17.45
C PRO A 344 -7.37 -5.15 -16.70
N VAL A 345 -7.61 -4.84 -15.42
CA VAL A 345 -8.53 -5.60 -14.57
C VAL A 345 -9.97 -5.15 -14.84
N SER A 346 -10.80 -6.02 -15.44
CA SER A 346 -12.24 -5.81 -15.57
C SER A 346 -12.98 -6.37 -14.35
N LYS A 347 -13.93 -5.59 -13.81
CA LYS A 347 -14.85 -6.06 -12.75
C LYS A 347 -16.16 -6.66 -13.31
N GLY A 348 -16.36 -6.60 -14.63
CA GLY A 348 -17.58 -7.04 -15.30
C GLY A 348 -17.37 -8.25 -16.21
N LYS A 349 -18.45 -8.69 -16.87
CA LYS A 349 -18.41 -9.74 -17.90
C LYS A 349 -17.76 -9.25 -19.21
N GLU A 350 -17.63 -7.94 -19.40
CA GLU A 350 -17.04 -7.35 -20.59
C GLU A 350 -15.50 -7.34 -20.51
N LYS A 351 -14.87 -7.66 -21.63
CA LYS A 351 -13.41 -7.60 -21.77
C LYS A 351 -12.97 -6.14 -21.72
N ALA A 352 -12.05 -5.80 -20.81
CA ALA A 352 -11.45 -4.48 -20.76
C ALA A 352 -10.66 -4.20 -22.05
N SER A 353 -10.77 -2.97 -22.55
CA SER A 353 -10.01 -2.52 -23.71
C SER A 353 -8.60 -2.08 -23.31
N PHE A 354 -7.58 -2.50 -24.05
CA PHE A 354 -6.19 -2.13 -23.79
C PHE A 354 -5.95 -0.64 -24.06
N CYS A 355 -5.00 -0.04 -23.33
CA CYS A 355 -4.63 1.37 -23.47
C CYS A 355 -4.33 1.80 -24.92
N PHE A 356 -3.65 0.96 -25.72
CA PHE A 356 -3.34 1.27 -27.12
C PHE A 356 -4.57 1.36 -28.04
N GLN A 357 -5.74 0.89 -27.57
CA GLN A 357 -7.03 1.00 -28.27
C GLN A 357 -7.76 2.32 -27.93
N ALA A 358 -7.24 3.13 -27.01
CA ALA A 358 -7.81 4.44 -26.68
C ALA A 358 -7.82 5.36 -27.89
N ARG A 359 -8.87 6.19 -28.02
CA ARG A 359 -9.03 7.10 -29.16
C ARG A 359 -7.91 8.15 -29.20
N SER A 360 -7.43 8.55 -28.03
CA SER A 360 -6.35 9.50 -27.86
C SER A 360 -4.96 8.91 -28.06
N TRP A 361 -4.78 7.57 -27.97
CA TRP A 361 -3.45 6.95 -27.98
C TRP A 361 -2.60 7.37 -29.17
N ARG A 362 -3.14 7.24 -30.39
CA ARG A 362 -2.43 7.60 -31.63
C ARG A 362 -2.12 9.10 -31.76
N LYS A 363 -2.91 9.96 -31.10
CA LYS A 363 -2.70 11.42 -31.10
C LYS A 363 -1.66 11.84 -30.07
N VAL A 364 -1.62 11.12 -28.95
CA VAL A 364 -0.76 11.44 -27.81
C VAL A 364 0.63 10.84 -27.98
N ILE A 365 0.74 9.56 -28.36
CA ILE A 365 2.02 8.86 -28.49
C ILE A 365 2.58 9.08 -29.89
N GLN A 366 3.77 9.69 -29.98
CA GLN A 366 4.41 10.07 -31.24
C GLN A 366 5.41 9.03 -31.73
N VAL A 367 6.12 8.38 -30.80
CA VAL A 367 7.18 7.41 -31.11
C VAL A 367 6.96 6.15 -30.31
N ASN A 368 6.98 5.00 -31.01
CA ASN A 368 6.98 3.68 -30.41
C ASN A 368 8.37 3.07 -30.58
N MET A 369 8.95 2.54 -29.50
CA MET A 369 10.28 1.91 -29.54
C MET A 369 10.25 0.57 -28.81
N GLU A 370 10.98 -0.42 -29.30
CA GLU A 370 11.08 -1.73 -28.67
C GLU A 370 12.50 -1.95 -28.14
N LEU A 371 12.60 -2.50 -26.93
CA LEU A 371 13.84 -2.99 -26.34
C LEU A 371 13.91 -4.49 -26.57
N THR A 372 14.91 -4.95 -27.32
CA THR A 372 15.06 -6.36 -27.70
C THR A 372 16.01 -7.12 -26.76
N ASP A 373 17.03 -6.44 -26.22
CA ASP A 373 18.06 -7.06 -25.39
C ASP A 373 17.53 -7.46 -24.00
N VAL A 374 17.38 -8.77 -23.76
CA VAL A 374 17.06 -9.31 -22.42
C VAL A 374 18.32 -9.32 -21.55
N ARG A 375 18.25 -8.66 -20.38
CA ARG A 375 19.41 -8.49 -19.48
C ARG A 375 19.24 -9.11 -18.09
N ARG A 376 18.03 -9.52 -17.73
CA ARG A 376 17.73 -10.09 -16.40
C ARG A 376 18.19 -11.55 -16.29
N GLN A 377 18.07 -12.31 -17.37
CA GLN A 377 18.47 -13.70 -17.48
C GLN A 377 19.75 -13.79 -18.31
N THR A 378 20.67 -14.70 -17.95
CA THR A 378 21.91 -14.96 -18.69
C THR A 378 21.83 -16.22 -19.53
N ASP A 379 20.99 -17.19 -19.14
CA ASP A 379 20.82 -18.45 -19.85
C ASP A 379 19.96 -18.29 -21.11
N GLN A 380 20.54 -18.63 -22.27
CA GLN A 380 19.88 -18.52 -23.57
C GLN A 380 18.72 -19.50 -23.76
N GLY A 381 18.81 -20.68 -23.14
CA GLY A 381 17.71 -21.65 -23.14
C GLY A 381 16.49 -21.05 -22.44
N PHE A 382 16.68 -20.57 -21.21
CA PHE A 382 15.61 -19.93 -20.44
C PHE A 382 15.07 -18.63 -21.07
N ILE A 383 15.90 -17.83 -21.73
CA ILE A 383 15.43 -16.65 -22.48
C ILE A 383 14.49 -17.07 -23.62
N SER A 384 14.91 -18.05 -24.42
CA SER A 384 14.13 -18.54 -25.56
C SER A 384 12.79 -19.12 -25.10
N LEU A 385 12.82 -19.88 -23.99
CA LEU A 385 11.63 -20.41 -23.31
C LEU A 385 10.64 -19.30 -22.93
N LEU A 386 11.10 -18.28 -22.22
CA LEU A 386 10.24 -17.15 -21.79
C LEU A 386 9.72 -16.34 -22.97
N GLN A 387 10.51 -16.20 -24.04
CA GLN A 387 10.10 -15.51 -25.26
C GLN A 387 8.99 -16.29 -25.98
N ALA A 388 9.08 -17.62 -26.02
CA ALA A 388 8.05 -18.50 -26.58
C ALA A 388 6.75 -18.38 -25.77
N VAL A 389 6.82 -18.46 -24.44
CA VAL A 389 5.67 -18.29 -23.54
C VAL A 389 5.02 -16.92 -23.71
N ARG A 390 5.80 -15.84 -23.87
CA ARG A 390 5.30 -14.46 -24.08
C ARG A 390 4.39 -14.36 -25.30
N VAL A 391 4.66 -15.10 -26.36
CA VAL A 391 3.84 -15.11 -27.59
C VAL A 391 2.82 -16.25 -27.63
N GLY A 392 2.70 -17.02 -26.55
CA GLY A 392 1.78 -18.16 -26.44
C GLY A 392 2.21 -19.40 -27.24
N ARG A 393 3.50 -19.56 -27.52
CA ARG A 393 4.05 -20.76 -28.16
C ARG A 393 4.65 -21.68 -27.09
N VAL A 394 4.14 -22.90 -27.02
CA VAL A 394 4.64 -23.94 -26.13
C VAL A 394 5.32 -24.99 -27.01
N THR A 395 6.64 -24.94 -27.13
CA THR A 395 7.44 -25.95 -27.82
C THR A 395 7.63 -27.18 -26.92
N GLU A 396 8.08 -28.31 -27.48
CA GLU A 396 8.36 -29.52 -26.68
C GLU A 396 9.36 -29.25 -25.55
N GLU A 397 10.32 -28.35 -25.79
CA GLU A 397 11.30 -27.84 -24.82
C GLU A 397 10.67 -27.06 -23.65
N VAL A 398 9.43 -26.56 -23.81
CA VAL A 398 8.67 -25.89 -22.75
C VAL A 398 7.93 -26.90 -21.87
N THR A 399 7.59 -28.05 -22.43
CA THR A 399 6.82 -29.11 -21.76
C THR A 399 7.66 -30.22 -21.16
N ALA A 400 8.89 -30.40 -21.65
CA ALA A 400 9.90 -31.30 -21.10
C ALA A 400 10.50 -30.71 -19.82
#